data_AF-M0FU88-F1
#
_entry.id   AF-M0FU88-F1
#
_cell.length_a   1.000
_cell.length_b   1.000
_cell.length_c   1.000
_cell.angle_alpha   90.00
_cell.angle_beta   90.00
_cell.angle_gamma   90.00
#
_symmetry.space_group_name_H-M   'P 1'
#
loop_
_entity.id
_entity.type
_entity.pdbx_description
1 polymer ?
#
loop_
_entity_poly.entity_id
_entity_poly.type
_entity_poly.pdbx_seq_one_letter_code
_entity_poly.pdbx_strand_id
1 'polypeptide(L)' 'MRDSPDPAGPPTVCDDCGARHSFRRRFVTGGGWRTVYRCSECGSRASSDGDGDE' A
#
# COMPACT_ATOMS: atom_id res chain seq x y z
N MET A 1 -16.39 17.08 -13.98
CA MET A 1 -16.35 15.60 -13.93
C MET A 1 -14.90 15.18 -13.88
N ARG A 2 -14.25 15.31 -12.72
CA ARG A 2 -12.94 14.72 -12.52
C ARG A 2 -13.06 13.88 -11.27
N ASP A 3 -13.74 12.75 -11.47
CA ASP A 3 -13.63 11.60 -10.61
C ASP A 3 -12.19 11.10 -10.82
N SER A 4 -11.24 11.73 -10.13
CA SER A 4 -9.94 11.12 -9.94
C SER A 4 -10.20 9.99 -8.94
N PRO A 5 -10.20 8.71 -9.36
CA PRO A 5 -10.30 7.65 -8.40
C PRO A 5 -9.02 7.71 -7.59
N ASP A 6 -9.10 8.25 -6.38
CA ASP A 6 -8.07 8.10 -5.38
C ASP A 6 -7.81 6.58 -5.24
N PRO A 7 -6.67 6.06 -5.73
CA PRO A 7 -6.36 4.66 -5.56
C PRO A 7 -5.58 4.49 -4.26
N ALA A 8 -5.90 5.19 -3.16
CA ALA A 8 -5.24 4.95 -1.86
C ALA A 8 -5.73 3.66 -1.18
N GLY A 9 -6.31 2.73 -1.96
CA GLY A 9 -6.54 1.36 -1.55
C GLY A 9 -5.24 0.54 -1.63
N PRO A 10 -5.08 -0.49 -0.79
CA PRO A 10 -4.00 -1.46 -0.98
C PRO A 10 -4.03 -2.00 -2.41
N PRO A 11 -2.86 -2.20 -3.05
CA PRO A 11 -2.84 -2.83 -4.36
C PRO A 11 -3.51 -4.21 -4.27
N THR A 12 -4.28 -4.53 -5.31
CA THR A 12 -5.03 -5.77 -5.38
C THR A 12 -4.13 -6.97 -5.68
N VAL A 13 -2.95 -6.73 -6.26
CA VAL A 13 -1.98 -7.76 -6.68
C VAL A 13 -0.60 -7.36 -6.19
N CYS A 14 0.16 -8.30 -5.64
CA CYS A 14 1.54 -8.08 -5.28
C CYS A 14 2.44 -8.23 -6.51
N ASP A 15 3.21 -7.20 -6.83
CA ASP A 15 4.12 -7.23 -7.98
C ASP A 15 5.27 -8.24 -7.80
N ASP A 16 5.69 -8.44 -6.55
CA ASP A 16 6.82 -9.30 -6.18
C ASP A 16 6.49 -10.81 -6.24
N CYS A 17 5.29 -11.21 -5.78
CA CYS A 17 4.89 -12.62 -5.74
C CYS A 17 3.66 -12.97 -6.59
N GLY A 18 3.01 -11.98 -7.20
CA GLY A 18 1.77 -12.15 -7.98
C GLY A 18 0.51 -12.39 -7.15
N ALA A 19 0.59 -12.37 -5.81
CA ALA A 19 -0.52 -12.75 -4.95
C ALA A 19 -1.63 -11.68 -4.91
N ARG A 20 -2.88 -12.12 -5.05
CA ARG A 20 -4.09 -11.28 -5.12
C ARG A 20 -4.74 -11.12 -3.75
N HIS A 21 -5.16 -9.89 -3.41
CA HIS A 21 -5.79 -9.53 -2.13
C HIS A 21 -4.95 -9.89 -0.89
N SER A 22 -3.64 -10.07 -1.07
CA SER A 22 -2.76 -10.54 0.01
C SER A 22 -2.19 -9.41 0.86
N PHE A 23 -2.48 -8.14 0.56
CA PHE A 23 -1.95 -7.01 1.33
C PHE A 23 -2.72 -6.76 2.61
N ARG A 24 -1.98 -6.74 3.72
CA ARG A 24 -2.47 -6.33 5.03
C ARG A 24 -1.99 -4.92 5.34
N ARG A 25 -2.92 -4.11 5.82
CA ARG A 25 -2.65 -2.77 6.34
C ARG A 25 -2.01 -2.90 7.73
N ARG A 26 -0.91 -2.19 7.96
CA ARG A 26 -0.24 -2.08 9.26
C ARG A 26 0.00 -0.62 9.57
N PHE A 27 -0.14 -0.27 10.83
CA PHE A 27 0.22 1.05 11.34
C PHE A 27 1.61 0.93 11.97
N VAL A 28 2.51 1.81 11.56
CA VAL A 28 3.83 1.92 12.19
C VAL A 28 3.91 3.29 12.85
N THR A 29 4.51 3.32 14.04
CA THR A 29 4.57 4.51 14.92
C THR A 29 5.99 5.05 15.11
N GLY A 30 7.01 4.41 14.53
CA GLY A 30 8.43 4.73 14.73
C GLY A 30 8.95 6.00 14.04
N GLY A 31 8.17 7.08 14.05
CA GLY A 31 8.48 8.36 13.38
C GLY A 31 7.25 9.17 12.95
N GLY A 32 6.05 8.73 13.32
CA GLY A 32 4.75 9.28 12.88
C GLY A 32 3.76 8.15 12.67
N TRP A 33 2.45 8.44 12.73
CA TRP A 33 1.42 7.46 12.41
C TRP A 33 1.31 7.35 10.89
N ARG A 34 1.87 6.29 10.31
CA ARG A 34 1.71 6.00 8.87
C ARG A 34 1.15 4.60 8.66
N THR A 35 0.29 4.50 7.65
CA THR A 35 -0.26 3.23 7.20
C THR A 35 0.66 2.65 6.12
N VAL A 36 1.13 1.43 6.33
CA VAL A 36 1.92 0.68 5.36
C VAL A 36 1.17 -0.58 4.97
N TYR A 37 1.26 -0.96 3.70
CA TYR A 37 0.66 -2.18 3.19
C TYR A 37 1.74 -3.23 2.97
N ARG A 38 1.53 -4.44 3.50
CA ARG A 38 2.49 -5.54 3.40
C ARG A 38 1.82 -6.80 2.88
N CYS A 39 2.40 -7.44 1.87
CA CYS A 39 1.91 -8.70 1.35
C CYS A 39 2.02 -9.78 2.43
N SER A 40 0.96 -10.57 2.60
CA SER A 40 0.88 -11.66 3.59
C SER A 40 1.64 -12.90 3.15
N GLU A 41 1.82 -13.08 1.83
CA GLU A 41 2.49 -14.24 1.26
C GLU A 41 4.01 -14.06 1.30
N CYS A 42 4.54 -13.01 0.67
CA CYS A 42 5.99 -12.78 0.58
C CYS A 42 6.54 -11.79 1.62
N GLY A 43 5.68 -10.97 2.24
CA GLY A 43 6.14 -9.92 3.15
C GLY A 43 6.65 -8.66 2.45
N SER A 44 6.51 -8.55 1.13
CA SER A 44 6.92 -7.35 0.39
C SER A 44 6.02 -6.15 0.68
N ARG A 45 6.63 -4.97 0.77
CA ARG A 45 5.92 -3.71 1.02
C ARG A 45 5.29 -3.25 -0.28
N ALA A 46 4.05 -2.80 -0.22
CA ALA A 46 3.41 -2.19 -1.36
C ALA A 46 4.03 -0.79 -1.58
N SER A 47 4.37 -0.46 -2.83
CA SER A 47 4.76 0.89 -3.20
C SER A 47 3.53 1.78 -3.08
N SER A 48 3.38 2.41 -1.92
CA SER A 48 2.47 3.54 -1.77
C SER A 48 3.15 4.73 -2.41
N ASP A 49 2.99 4.88 -3.72
CA ASP A 49 3.25 6.15 -4.40
C ASP A 49 2.22 7.15 -3.87
N GLY A 50 2.66 8.01 -2.96
CA GLY A 50 1.81 8.91 -2.20
C GLY A 50 2.61 9.75 -1.18
N ASP A 51 3.88 9.97 -1.47
CA ASP A 51 4.75 10.94 -0.80
C ASP A 51 5.11 11.99 -1.87
N GLY A 52 4.07 12.69 -2.32
CA GLY A 52 4.22 13.91 -3.12
C GLY A 52 4.32 15.07 -2.17
N ASP A 53 5.51 15.29 -1.60
CA ASP A 53 5.90 16.55 -1.01
C ASP A 53 6.07 17.58 -2.14
N GLU A 54 5.21 18.60 -2.19
CA GLU A 54 5.48 19.92 -2.80
C GLU A 54 4.66 21.02 -2.10
#